data_AF-A0A954F4F3-F1
#
_entry.id   AF-A0A954F4F3-F1
#
_cell.length_a   1.000
_cell.length_b   1.000
_cell.length_c   1.000
_cell.angle_alpha   90.00
_cell.angle_beta   90.00
_cell.angle_gamma   90.00
#
_symmetry.space_group_name_H-M   'P 1'
#
loop_
_entity.id
_entity.type
_entity.pdbx_description
1 polymer ?
#
loop_
_entity_poly.entity_id
_entity_poly.type
_entity_poly.pdbx_seq_one_letter_code
_entity_poly.pdbx_strand_id
1 'polypeptide(L)'
;KGQGNPKARKELTRMIYGVLCFSLLFSVVGTILGGVWANDSWGRFWGWDPKENGALLICLWELIILHARMGGFIRDFGFAVMNVLLAVVVAFSWWGVNLLGVGLHSYGFTEGVNFWLSVFYGVEITVVLIAVVLKYTKGFGDNQGQIA
;
A
#
# COMPACT_ATOMS: atom_id res chain seq x y z
N LYS A 1 -3.73 -31.16 6.45
CA LYS A 1 -4.76 -30.54 5.59
C LYS A 1 -5.42 -29.39 6.36
N GLY A 2 -4.85 -28.19 6.33
CA GLY A 2 -5.45 -27.00 6.92
C GLY A 2 -6.16 -26.19 5.84
N GLN A 3 -7.35 -26.63 5.43
CA GLN A 3 -8.17 -25.86 4.49
C GLN A 3 -8.95 -24.84 5.32
N GLY A 4 -8.45 -23.59 5.37
CA GLY A 4 -9.18 -22.49 6.00
C GLY A 4 -10.55 -22.28 5.36
N ASN A 5 -11.54 -21.88 6.16
CA ASN A 5 -12.93 -21.74 5.73
C ASN A 5 -13.04 -20.82 4.48
N PRO A 6 -13.51 -21.32 3.32
CA PRO A 6 -13.57 -20.54 2.09
C PRO A 6 -14.51 -19.33 2.20
N LYS A 7 -15.56 -19.42 3.04
CA LYS A 7 -16.43 -18.27 3.33
C LYS A 7 -15.65 -17.15 4.03
N ALA A 8 -14.86 -17.50 5.05
CA ALA A 8 -14.06 -16.52 5.79
C ALA A 8 -13.05 -15.79 4.88
N ARG A 9 -12.42 -16.50 3.93
CA ARG A 9 -11.50 -15.89 2.96
C ARG A 9 -12.21 -14.89 2.04
N LYS A 10 -13.40 -15.24 1.54
CA LYS A 10 -14.19 -14.35 0.69
C LYS A 10 -14.64 -13.09 1.42
N GLU A 11 -15.08 -13.22 2.66
CA GLU A 11 -15.46 -12.08 3.50
C GLU A 11 -14.26 -11.17 3.78
N LEU A 12 -13.10 -11.73 4.13
CA LEU A 12 -11.86 -10.95 4.33
C LEU A 12 -11.47 -10.19 3.06
N THR A 13 -11.46 -10.85 1.90
CA THR A 13 -11.16 -10.18 0.62
C THR A 13 -12.15 -9.04 0.35
N ARG A 14 -13.44 -9.23 0.64
CA ARG A 14 -14.47 -8.20 0.47
C ARG A 14 -14.25 -7.01 1.41
N MET A 15 -13.89 -7.26 2.67
CA MET A 15 -13.54 -6.21 3.63
C MET A 15 -12.32 -5.42 3.16
N ILE A 16 -11.26 -6.12 2.76
CA ILE A 16 -10.03 -5.50 2.24
C ILE A 16 -10.33 -4.63 1.02
N TYR A 17 -11.16 -5.12 0.09
CA TYR A 17 -11.59 -4.35 -1.07
C TYR A 17 -12.37 -3.08 -0.68
N GLY A 18 -13.32 -3.18 0.27
CA GLY A 18 -14.05 -2.03 0.76
C GLY A 18 -13.15 -0.98 1.40
N VAL A 19 -12.20 -1.42 2.24
CA VAL A 19 -11.21 -0.54 2.87
C VAL A 19 -10.30 0.10 1.83
N LEU A 20 -9.86 -0.63 0.81
CA LEU A 20 -9.02 -0.10 -0.26
C LEU A 20 -9.72 1.00 -1.08
N CYS A 21 -10.99 0.81 -1.42
CA CYS A 21 -11.78 1.85 -2.10
C CYS A 21 -11.93 3.12 -1.25
N PHE A 22 -12.18 2.94 0.06
CA PHE A 22 -12.26 4.04 1.00
C PHE A 22 -10.90 4.75 1.14
N SER A 23 -9.82 3.97 1.27
CA SER A 23 -8.45 4.47 1.31
C SER A 23 -8.13 5.34 0.10
N LEU A 24 -8.42 4.85 -1.12
CA LEU A 24 -8.21 5.61 -2.36
C LEU A 24 -8.97 6.94 -2.37
N LEU A 25 -10.23 6.95 -1.95
CA LEU A 25 -11.01 8.18 -1.87
C LEU A 25 -10.33 9.21 -0.97
N PHE A 26 -9.91 8.80 0.23
CA PHE A 26 -9.25 9.69 1.19
C PHE A 26 -7.84 10.06 0.77
N SER A 27 -7.08 9.16 0.14
CA SER A 27 -5.75 9.45 -0.41
C SER A 27 -5.82 10.52 -1.50
N VAL A 28 -6.78 10.41 -2.44
CA VAL A 28 -6.95 11.40 -3.51
C VAL A 28 -7.41 12.75 -2.95
N VAL A 29 -8.45 12.75 -2.11
CA VAL A 29 -8.94 13.99 -1.48
C VAL A 29 -7.85 14.63 -0.62
N GLY A 30 -7.15 13.84 0.19
CA GLY A 30 -6.04 14.30 1.02
C GLY A 30 -4.89 14.87 0.20
N THR A 31 -4.56 14.28 -0.95
CA THR A 31 -3.53 14.79 -1.86
C THR A 31 -3.93 16.14 -2.45
N ILE A 32 -5.18 16.29 -2.88
CA ILE A 32 -5.70 17.57 -3.41
C ILE A 32 -5.71 18.65 -2.32
N LEU A 33 -6.23 18.33 -1.13
CA LEU A 33 -6.25 19.27 0.00
C LEU A 33 -4.84 19.66 0.43
N GLY A 34 -3.90 18.71 0.42
CA GLY A 34 -2.48 18.98 0.66
C GLY A 34 -1.89 19.95 -0.36
N GLY A 35 -2.21 19.79 -1.65
CA GLY A 35 -1.80 20.71 -2.71
C GLY A 35 -2.39 22.12 -2.55
N VAL A 36 -3.66 22.24 -2.14
CA VAL A 36 -4.28 23.54 -1.82
C VAL A 36 -3.53 24.22 -0.68
N TRP A 37 -3.25 23.49 0.40
CA TRP A 37 -2.48 24.02 1.53
C TRP A 37 -1.04 24.40 1.16
N ALA A 38 -0.39 23.63 0.29
CA ALA A 38 0.94 23.93 -0.22
C ALA A 38 0.95 25.24 -1.05
N ASN A 39 -0.12 25.49 -1.81
CA ASN A 39 -0.29 26.72 -2.55
C ASN A 39 -0.37 27.95 -1.63
N ASP A 40 -1.12 27.84 -0.53
CA ASP A 40 -1.25 28.93 0.43
C ASP A 40 0.05 29.15 1.24
N SER A 41 0.81 28.08 1.51
CA SER A 41 2.01 28.13 2.35
C SER A 41 3.28 28.55 1.59
N TRP A 42 3.42 28.09 0.34
CA TRP A 42 4.64 28.26 -0.46
C TRP A 42 4.40 28.86 -1.84
N GLY A 43 3.17 29.28 -2.15
CA GLY A 43 2.83 29.94 -3.41
C GLY A 43 2.76 29.01 -4.63
N ARG A 44 2.76 27.69 -4.42
CA ARG A 44 2.61 26.69 -5.50
C ARG A 44 1.80 25.47 -5.06
N PHE A 45 0.94 24.99 -5.96
CA PHE A 45 0.11 23.80 -5.73
C PHE A 45 0.88 22.48 -5.72
N TRP A 46 1.92 22.37 -6.55
CA TRP A 46 2.74 21.16 -6.71
C TRP A 46 4.12 21.52 -7.25
N GLY A 47 5.17 20.82 -6.83
CA GLY A 47 6.54 20.99 -7.30
C GLY A 47 7.41 19.72 -7.34
N TRP A 48 6.80 18.53 -7.40
CA TRP A 48 7.47 17.23 -7.58
C TRP A 48 8.53 16.89 -6.52
N ASP A 49 8.39 17.42 -5.32
CA ASP A 49 9.29 17.03 -4.23
C ASP A 49 8.95 15.60 -3.72
N PRO A 50 9.87 14.95 -3.00
CA PRO A 50 9.68 13.55 -2.61
C PRO A 50 8.41 13.27 -1.81
N LYS A 51 7.87 14.24 -1.03
CA LYS A 51 6.60 14.04 -0.33
C LYS A 51 5.41 14.05 -1.26
N GLU A 52 5.38 15.02 -2.17
CA GLU A 52 4.35 15.09 -3.20
C GLU A 52 4.36 13.84 -4.09
N ASN A 53 5.55 13.39 -4.50
CA ASN A 53 5.71 12.14 -5.26
C ASN A 53 5.28 10.90 -4.46
N GLY A 54 5.53 10.89 -3.14
CA GLY A 54 5.05 9.84 -2.25
C GLY A 54 3.52 9.78 -2.17
N ALA A 55 2.86 10.93 -2.03
CA ALA A 55 1.39 11.01 -2.02
C ALA A 55 0.78 10.54 -3.35
N LEU A 56 1.38 10.92 -4.47
CA LEU A 56 1.00 10.42 -5.79
C LEU A 56 1.20 8.90 -5.92
N LEU A 57 2.33 8.38 -5.42
CA LEU A 57 2.64 6.96 -5.47
C LEU A 57 1.63 6.12 -4.70
N ILE A 58 1.16 6.57 -3.53
CA ILE A 58 0.09 5.89 -2.77
C ILE A 58 -1.18 5.81 -3.63
N CYS A 59 -1.65 6.94 -4.16
CA CYS A 59 -2.86 6.99 -5.00
C CYS A 59 -2.75 6.06 -6.22
N LEU A 60 -1.60 6.07 -6.90
CA LEU A 60 -1.36 5.22 -8.07
C LEU A 60 -1.30 3.74 -7.69
N TRP A 61 -0.67 3.40 -6.56
CA TRP A 61 -0.58 2.01 -6.12
C TRP A 61 -1.97 1.46 -5.79
N GLU A 62 -2.78 2.19 -5.04
CA GLU A 62 -4.17 1.82 -4.74
C GLU A 62 -5.00 1.64 -6.02
N LEU A 63 -4.83 2.55 -6.98
CA LEU A 63 -5.50 2.47 -8.28
C LEU A 63 -5.06 1.24 -9.10
N ILE A 64 -3.77 0.89 -9.08
CA ILE A 64 -3.22 -0.31 -9.72
C ILE A 64 -3.82 -1.57 -9.09
N ILE A 65 -3.92 -1.64 -7.76
CA ILE A 65 -4.50 -2.81 -7.09
C ILE A 65 -5.96 -3.00 -7.51
N LEU A 66 -6.74 -1.92 -7.50
CA LEU A 66 -8.15 -1.97 -7.92
C LEU A 66 -8.30 -2.33 -9.40
N HIS A 67 -7.52 -1.73 -10.29
CA HIS A 67 -7.53 -2.06 -11.72
C HIS A 67 -7.11 -3.52 -11.97
N ALA A 68 -6.06 -3.99 -11.30
CA ALA A 68 -5.61 -5.37 -11.42
C ALA A 68 -6.68 -6.37 -10.95
N ARG A 69 -7.43 -6.02 -9.90
CA ARG A 69 -8.53 -6.83 -9.37
C ARG A 69 -9.73 -6.83 -10.31
N MET A 70 -10.15 -5.67 -10.80
CA MET A 70 -11.27 -5.52 -11.73
C MET A 70 -10.98 -6.17 -13.08
N GLY A 71 -9.73 -6.09 -13.58
CA GLY A 71 -9.29 -6.73 -14.81
C GLY A 71 -9.03 -8.23 -14.69
N GLY A 72 -9.22 -8.83 -13.52
CA GLY A 72 -8.99 -10.27 -13.30
C GLY A 72 -7.53 -10.71 -13.33
N PHE A 73 -6.58 -9.79 -13.34
CA PHE A 73 -5.14 -10.09 -13.36
C PHE A 73 -4.64 -10.68 -12.03
N ILE A 74 -5.28 -10.33 -10.91
CA ILE A 74 -4.90 -10.81 -9.57
C ILE A 74 -6.06 -11.53 -8.86
N ARG A 75 -5.77 -12.73 -8.34
CA ARG A 75 -6.68 -13.50 -7.46
C ARG A 75 -6.52 -13.08 -6.00
N ASP A 76 -7.31 -13.67 -5.11
CA ASP A 76 -7.36 -13.30 -3.67
C ASP A 76 -5.99 -13.26 -2.99
N PHE A 77 -5.10 -14.22 -3.29
CA PHE A 77 -3.74 -14.23 -2.74
C PHE A 77 -2.91 -13.05 -3.25
N GLY A 78 -2.94 -12.79 -4.57
CA GLY A 78 -2.21 -11.67 -5.16
C GLY A 78 -2.74 -10.32 -4.68
N PHE A 79 -4.06 -10.22 -4.51
CA PHE A 79 -4.72 -9.05 -3.93
C PHE A 79 -4.25 -8.79 -2.50
N ALA A 80 -4.19 -9.81 -1.64
CA ALA A 80 -3.67 -9.66 -0.29
C ALA A 80 -2.19 -9.24 -0.26
N VAL A 81 -1.33 -9.84 -1.10
CA VAL A 81 0.10 -9.49 -1.19
C VAL A 81 0.28 -8.05 -1.67
N MET A 82 -0.46 -7.62 -2.68
CA MET A 82 -0.38 -6.24 -3.18
C MET A 82 -0.79 -5.22 -2.12
N ASN A 83 -1.74 -5.56 -1.26
CA ASN A 83 -2.17 -4.68 -0.16
C ASN A 83 -1.14 -4.62 0.99
N VAL A 84 -0.36 -5.68 1.18
CA VAL A 84 0.83 -5.64 2.06
C VAL A 84 1.91 -4.72 1.46
N LEU A 85 2.14 -4.81 0.15
CA LEU A 85 3.08 -3.90 -0.53
C LEU A 85 2.61 -2.44 -0.50
N LEU A 86 1.30 -2.19 -0.52
CA LEU A 86 0.75 -0.85 -0.30
C LEU A 86 1.19 -0.27 1.05
N ALA A 87 1.23 -1.07 2.12
CA ALA A 87 1.71 -0.61 3.42
C ALA A 87 3.18 -0.19 3.39
N VAL A 88 4.02 -0.89 2.61
CA VAL A 88 5.42 -0.51 2.37
C VAL A 88 5.51 0.84 1.64
N VAL A 89 4.68 1.06 0.62
CA VAL A 89 4.60 2.31 -0.14
C VAL A 89 4.16 3.47 0.76
N VAL A 90 3.13 3.27 1.58
CA VAL A 90 2.65 4.26 2.56
C VAL A 90 3.75 4.59 3.56
N ALA A 91 4.44 3.58 4.11
CA ALA A 91 5.51 3.81 5.07
C ALA A 91 6.70 4.57 4.45
N PHE A 92 7.04 4.29 3.19
CA PHE A 92 8.02 5.06 2.44
C PHE A 92 7.59 6.53 2.29
N SER A 93 6.35 6.78 1.87
CA SER A 93 5.85 8.15 1.68
C SER A 93 5.72 8.95 2.97
N TRP A 94 5.50 8.31 4.11
CA TRP A 94 5.33 9.00 5.39
C TRP A 94 6.66 9.25 6.11
N TRP A 95 7.51 8.22 6.17
CA TRP A 95 8.76 8.24 6.93
C TRP A 95 9.99 8.22 6.02
N GLY A 96 9.99 7.38 4.99
CA GLY A 96 11.11 7.19 4.06
C GLY A 96 11.56 8.49 3.39
N VAL A 97 10.62 9.27 2.87
CA VAL A 97 10.90 10.54 2.19
C VAL A 97 11.56 11.58 3.10
N ASN A 98 11.31 11.55 4.42
CA ASN A 98 11.94 12.48 5.36
C ASN A 98 13.45 12.19 5.52
N LEU A 99 13.87 10.95 5.28
CA LEU A 99 15.27 10.55 5.37
C LEU A 99 16.11 11.04 4.19
N LEU A 100 15.47 11.44 3.09
CA LEU A 100 16.14 11.99 1.92
C LEU A 100 16.65 13.42 2.15
N GLY A 101 16.15 14.13 3.17
CA GLY A 101 16.63 15.46 3.56
C GLY A 101 16.39 16.54 2.50
N VAL A 102 15.52 16.30 1.53
CA VAL A 102 15.28 17.18 0.37
C VAL A 102 13.81 17.61 0.28
N GLY A 103 13.60 18.84 -0.17
CA GLY A 103 12.28 19.43 -0.37
C GLY A 103 11.78 20.27 0.81
N LEU A 104 10.83 21.16 0.54
CA LEU A 104 10.22 22.07 1.52
C LEU A 104 9.42 21.35 2.61
N HIS A 105 9.30 20.03 2.54
CA HIS A 105 8.51 19.21 3.45
C HIS A 105 9.37 18.41 4.45
N SER A 106 10.70 18.56 4.40
CA SER A 106 11.65 17.78 5.21
C SER A 106 11.83 18.36 6.62
N TYR A 107 10.76 18.41 7.41
CA TYR A 107 10.79 18.88 8.82
C TYR A 107 10.52 17.77 9.85
N GLY A 108 10.44 16.51 9.42
CA GLY A 108 10.12 15.39 10.31
C GLY A 108 11.29 15.02 11.23
N PHE A 109 11.00 14.59 12.45
CA PHE A 109 11.98 13.97 13.33
C PHE A 109 12.56 12.72 12.66
N THR A 110 13.87 12.70 12.42
CA THR A 110 14.57 11.59 11.76
C THR A 110 15.24 10.63 12.74
N GLU A 111 15.31 11.00 14.02
CA GLU A 111 15.91 10.15 15.07
C GLU A 111 15.15 8.84 15.22
N GLY A 112 15.85 7.71 15.08
CA GLY A 112 15.28 6.37 15.21
C GLY A 112 14.40 5.91 14.04
N VAL A 113 13.94 6.81 13.16
CA VAL A 113 13.06 6.47 12.02
C VAL A 113 13.71 5.44 11.10
N ASN A 114 14.99 5.60 10.79
CA ASN A 114 15.74 4.65 9.96
C ASN A 114 15.66 3.21 10.50
N PHE A 115 15.85 3.04 11.81
CA PHE A 115 15.83 1.73 12.45
C PHE A 115 14.45 1.09 12.37
N TRP A 116 13.42 1.82 12.82
CA TRP A 116 12.05 1.30 12.85
C TRP A 116 11.48 1.05 11.45
N LEU A 117 11.80 1.91 10.48
CA LEU A 117 11.39 1.74 9.10
C LEU A 117 12.05 0.51 8.47
N SER A 118 13.33 0.26 8.77
CA SER A 118 14.04 -0.94 8.29
C SER A 118 13.47 -2.22 8.92
N VAL A 119 13.14 -2.20 10.21
CA VAL A 119 12.47 -3.32 10.89
C VAL A 119 11.11 -3.58 10.26
N PHE A 120 10.31 -2.54 10.02
CA PHE A 120 9.02 -2.65 9.37
C PHE A 120 9.14 -3.29 7.98
N TYR A 121 10.04 -2.80 7.13
CA TYR A 121 10.30 -3.41 5.81
C TYR A 121 10.76 -4.86 5.92
N GLY A 122 11.62 -5.19 6.88
CA GLY A 122 12.07 -6.56 7.13
C GLY A 122 10.91 -7.49 7.51
N VAL A 123 9.98 -7.03 8.35
CA VAL A 123 8.78 -7.78 8.73
C VAL A 123 7.88 -7.99 7.52
N GLU A 124 7.57 -6.95 6.75
CA GLU A 124 6.67 -7.07 5.59
C GLU A 124 7.25 -7.99 4.51
N ILE A 125 8.55 -7.87 4.22
CA ILE A 125 9.25 -8.78 3.28
C ILE A 125 9.17 -10.21 3.81
N THR A 126 9.40 -10.43 5.11
CA THR A 126 9.34 -11.77 5.71
C THR A 126 7.93 -12.36 5.60
N VAL A 127 6.89 -11.57 5.87
CA VAL A 127 5.49 -11.98 5.73
C VAL A 127 5.18 -12.37 4.29
N VAL A 128 5.57 -11.55 3.32
CA VAL A 128 5.37 -11.84 1.88
C VAL A 128 6.14 -13.09 1.46
N LEU A 129 7.40 -13.24 1.87
CA LEU A 129 8.22 -14.41 1.56
C LEU A 129 7.61 -15.68 2.14
N ILE A 130 7.18 -15.68 3.40
CA ILE A 130 6.51 -16.81 4.03
C ILE A 130 5.22 -17.13 3.27
N ALA A 131 4.39 -16.14 2.94
CA ALA A 131 3.15 -16.34 2.21
C ALA A 131 3.40 -16.97 0.82
N VAL A 132 4.42 -16.51 0.11
CA VAL A 132 4.83 -17.03 -1.21
C VAL A 132 5.38 -18.45 -1.10
N VAL A 133 6.28 -18.72 -0.14
CA VAL A 133 6.84 -20.05 0.10
C VAL A 133 5.74 -21.04 0.47
N LEU A 134 4.81 -20.67 1.35
CA LEU A 134 3.69 -21.52 1.73
C LEU A 134 2.76 -21.81 0.54
N LYS A 135 2.56 -20.83 -0.35
CA LYS A 135 1.79 -21.04 -1.59
C LYS A 135 2.47 -22.08 -2.48
N TYR A 136 3.76 -21.91 -2.79
CA TYR A 136 4.48 -22.82 -3.69
C TYR A 136 4.74 -24.21 -3.09
N THR A 137 5.01 -24.31 -1.79
CA THR A 137 5.33 -25.60 -1.14
C THR A 137 4.11 -26.41 -0.74
N LYS A 138 2.97 -25.75 -0.43
CA LYS A 138 1.77 -26.42 0.10
C LYS A 138 0.52 -26.24 -0.76
N GLY A 139 0.62 -25.61 -1.94
CA GLY A 139 -0.53 -25.31 -2.80
C GLY A 139 -1.55 -24.40 -2.10
N PHE A 140 -1.09 -23.56 -1.18
CA PHE A 140 -1.97 -22.74 -0.35
C PHE A 140 -2.64 -21.66 -1.21
N GLY A 141 -3.94 -21.83 -1.45
CA GLY A 141 -4.76 -20.88 -2.24
C GLY A 141 -5.14 -21.36 -3.64
N ASP A 142 -4.74 -22.56 -4.07
CA ASP A 142 -4.98 -23.05 -5.44
C ASP A 142 -6.35 -23.71 -5.66
N ASN A 143 -7.06 -24.07 -4.59
CA ASN A 143 -8.46 -24.50 -4.69
C ASN A 143 -9.38 -23.33 -4.33
N GLN A 144 -10.04 -22.75 -5.33
CA GLN A 144 -11.49 -22.89 -5.55
C GLN A 144 -12.03 -21.87 -6.58
N GLY A 145 -12.73 -22.40 -7.59
CA GLY A 145 -13.94 -21.80 -8.14
C GLY A 145 -13.76 -20.63 -9.10
N GLN A 146 -13.97 -20.91 -10.38
CA GLN A 146 -14.46 -19.95 -11.35
C GLN A 146 -15.55 -19.08 -10.73
N ILE A 147 -15.30 -17.77 -10.63
CA ILE A 147 -16.31 -16.74 -10.84
C ILE A 147 -15.54 -15.45 -11.11
N ALA A 148 -15.61 -15.05 -12.38
CA ALA A 148 -15.56 -13.66 -12.79
C ALA A 148 -16.67 -12.86 -12.09
#